data_AF-A0A1H8Z740-F1
#
_entry.id   AF-A0A1H8Z740-F1
#
_cell.length_a   1.000
_cell.length_b   1.000
_cell.length_c   1.000
_cell.angle_alpha   90.00
_cell.angle_beta   90.00
_cell.angle_gamma   90.00
#
_symmetry.space_group_name_H-M   'P 1'
#
loop_
_entity.id
_entity.type
_entity.pdbx_description
1 polymer ?
#
loop_
_entity_poly.entity_id
_entity_poly.type
_entity_poly.pdbx_seq_one_letter_code
_entity_poly.pdbx_strand_id
1 'polypeptide(L)'
;MAYGRSVALVRSTSGVGNTVDRLIGDHTVRTRRIRRARAAALAVPVALLLPSCSGSADREAGGGPSPSRSAVTETTAGPASEELRSIASASAEAEESAAFSPPDPTPGPEAVRDAFAGLQATLNDSCGTPGNCEYLLNRVVDELERLDAAMKADGKGPGHFPEPIEWIAAMRERIGEDRSYEHLKSHQDLIFGTRDRINVWMQDHPDDYR
;
A
#
# COMPACT_ATOMS: atom_id res chain seq x y z
N MET A 1 63.28 11.18 48.08
CA MET A 1 62.13 10.95 48.99
C MET A 1 61.45 9.67 48.55
N ALA A 2 61.28 8.73 49.47
CA ALA A 2 60.94 7.33 49.22
C ALA A 2 59.60 6.94 49.88
N TYR A 3 59.03 5.82 49.42
CA TYR A 3 57.88 5.04 49.95
C TYR A 3 56.50 5.71 49.81
N GLY A 4 55.41 5.03 49.43
CA GLY A 4 55.14 3.61 49.20
C GLY A 4 53.64 3.33 49.43
N ARG A 5 53.19 2.14 49.00
CA ARG A 5 51.94 1.41 49.30
C ARG A 5 50.71 1.56 48.39
N SER A 6 50.60 0.53 47.56
CA SER A 6 49.41 -0.16 47.07
C SER A 6 48.38 -0.51 48.14
N VAL A 7 47.09 -0.55 47.76
CA VAL A 7 46.11 -1.51 48.28
C VAL A 7 45.36 -2.11 47.10
N ALA A 8 45.26 -3.44 47.12
CA ALA A 8 44.70 -4.32 46.13
C ALA A 8 43.40 -4.97 46.67
N LEU A 9 42.55 -5.42 45.73
CA LEU A 9 41.46 -6.40 45.86
C LEU A 9 40.32 -6.03 46.84
N VAL A 10 39.05 -6.34 46.55
CA VAL A 10 38.51 -7.70 46.52
C VAL A 10 37.37 -7.84 45.50
N ARG A 11 37.51 -8.91 44.73
CA ARG A 11 36.50 -9.55 43.85
C ARG A 11 35.60 -10.40 44.75
N SER A 12 34.29 -10.17 44.77
CA SER A 12 33.35 -11.08 45.46
C SER A 12 32.64 -11.94 44.43
N THR A 13 33.09 -13.19 44.33
CA THR A 13 32.50 -14.28 43.58
C THR A 13 31.67 -15.19 44.50
N SER A 14 30.65 -15.82 43.91
CA SER A 14 30.00 -17.07 44.39
C SER A 14 29.04 -16.90 45.57
N GLY A 15 27.84 -17.47 45.59
CA GLY A 15 27.24 -18.53 44.79
C GLY A 15 26.40 -19.42 45.71
N VAL A 16 25.48 -20.21 45.12
CA VAL A 16 24.75 -21.36 45.73
C VAL A 16 23.65 -20.93 46.72
N GLY A 17 22.40 -21.39 46.69
CA GLY A 17 21.73 -22.54 46.05
C GLY A 17 20.71 -23.11 47.05
N ASN A 18 19.66 -23.76 46.52
CA ASN A 18 18.59 -24.55 47.15
C ASN A 18 17.28 -23.80 47.50
N THR A 19 16.14 -24.05 46.85
CA THR A 19 15.35 -25.31 46.60
C THR A 19 14.41 -25.62 47.77
N VAL A 20 13.15 -25.95 47.40
CA VAL A 20 11.91 -26.27 48.14
C VAL A 20 11.08 -25.03 48.54
N ASP A 21 9.82 -24.82 48.14
CA ASP A 21 8.64 -25.70 48.10
C ASP A 21 7.57 -25.02 47.18
N ARG A 22 7.20 -25.53 46.01
CA ARG A 22 6.10 -26.49 45.71
C ARG A 22 4.75 -26.29 46.42
N LEU A 23 4.07 -25.18 46.11
CA LEU A 23 2.59 -25.10 46.06
C LEU A 23 2.21 -24.71 44.62
N ILE A 24 1.97 -25.64 43.71
CA ILE A 24 0.67 -26.30 43.45
C ILE A 24 -0.48 -25.29 43.60
N GLY A 25 -0.68 -24.53 42.53
CA GLY A 25 -1.85 -23.71 42.25
C GLY A 25 -2.18 -23.84 40.77
N ASP A 26 -2.81 -24.96 40.42
CA ASP A 26 -3.45 -25.20 39.13
C ASP A 26 -4.45 -24.06 38.82
N HIS A 27 -4.04 -23.12 37.96
CA HIS A 27 -4.99 -22.28 37.24
C HIS A 27 -4.85 -22.52 35.75
N THR A 28 -5.32 -23.71 35.38
CA THR A 28 -6.21 -23.97 34.24
C THR A 28 -6.00 -23.06 33.03
N VAL A 29 -5.23 -23.59 32.10
CA VAL A 29 -5.40 -23.41 30.66
C VAL A 29 -6.89 -23.34 30.34
N ARG A 30 -7.41 -22.14 30.05
CA ARG A 30 -8.73 -21.97 29.44
C ARG A 30 -8.62 -22.38 27.97
N THR A 31 -8.51 -23.68 27.74
CA THR A 31 -8.83 -24.31 26.47
C THR A 31 -10.25 -23.90 26.09
N ARG A 32 -10.40 -23.01 25.11
CA ARG A 32 -11.71 -22.83 24.46
C ARG A 32 -12.04 -24.17 23.80
N ARG A 33 -12.95 -24.92 24.43
CA ARG A 33 -13.54 -26.13 23.88
C ARG A 33 -14.26 -25.75 22.59
N ILE A 34 -13.62 -26.08 21.47
CA ILE A 34 -14.24 -26.23 20.16
C ILE A 34 -15.37 -27.23 20.33
N ARG A 35 -16.62 -26.76 20.33
CA ARG A 35 -17.79 -27.63 20.20
C ARG A 35 -17.82 -28.14 18.76
N ARG A 36 -17.25 -29.33 18.55
CA ARG A 36 -17.54 -30.19 17.41
C ARG A 36 -19.00 -30.65 17.55
N ALA A 37 -19.89 -30.09 16.74
CA ALA A 37 -21.16 -30.74 16.42
C ALA A 37 -20.94 -31.68 15.23
N ARG A 38 -20.98 -32.99 15.49
CA ARG A 38 -21.37 -34.04 14.55
C ARG A 38 -22.88 -34.24 14.77
N ALA A 39 -23.77 -34.54 13.84
CA ALA A 39 -23.74 -34.84 12.41
C ALA A 39 -25.20 -34.73 11.90
N ALA A 40 -25.39 -34.44 10.62
CA ALA A 40 -26.47 -35.03 9.82
C ALA A 40 -26.07 -34.90 8.34
N ALA A 41 -25.76 -36.04 7.73
CA ALA A 41 -25.61 -36.14 6.29
C ALA A 41 -27.01 -36.12 5.65
N LEU A 42 -27.30 -35.09 4.87
CA LEU A 42 -28.34 -35.11 3.86
C LEU A 42 -27.63 -34.92 2.51
N ALA A 43 -27.54 -36.02 1.76
CA ALA A 43 -27.20 -35.99 0.36
C ALA A 43 -28.39 -35.37 -0.40
N VAL A 44 -28.17 -34.23 -1.06
CA VAL A 44 -29.10 -33.65 -2.02
C VAL A 44 -28.38 -33.54 -3.37
N PRO A 45 -28.86 -34.19 -4.44
CA PRO A 45 -28.25 -34.13 -5.75
C PRO A 45 -28.65 -32.87 -6.54
N VAL A 46 -27.65 -32.31 -7.23
CA VAL A 46 -27.66 -31.76 -8.61
C VAL A 46 -28.82 -30.85 -9.04
N ALA A 47 -28.49 -29.56 -9.27
CA ALA A 47 -28.92 -28.82 -10.46
C ALA A 47 -27.91 -27.69 -10.75
N LEU A 48 -27.11 -27.87 -11.81
CA LEU A 48 -26.30 -26.83 -12.44
C LEU A 48 -27.23 -25.89 -13.22
N LEU A 49 -27.25 -24.60 -12.86
CA LEU A 49 -27.79 -23.55 -13.73
C LEU A 49 -26.78 -22.39 -13.76
N LEU A 50 -25.93 -22.43 -14.79
CA LEU A 50 -25.11 -21.31 -15.27
C LEU A 50 -26.01 -20.40 -16.12
N PRO A 51 -26.12 -19.09 -15.86
CA PRO A 51 -26.40 -18.13 -16.91
C PRO A 51 -25.07 -17.78 -17.60
N SER A 52 -24.72 -18.59 -18.59
CA SER A 52 -23.70 -18.28 -19.58
C SER A 52 -24.29 -17.26 -20.56
N CYS A 53 -23.90 -15.98 -20.45
CA CYS A 53 -24.10 -15.00 -21.52
C CYS A 53 -23.03 -15.22 -22.59
N SER A 54 -23.24 -16.23 -23.43
CA SER A 54 -22.60 -16.32 -24.74
C SER A 54 -23.62 -15.87 -25.79
N GLY A 55 -23.39 -14.69 -26.35
CA GLY A 55 -24.01 -14.29 -27.60
C GLY A 55 -23.08 -14.68 -28.75
N SER A 56 -23.48 -15.66 -29.56
CA SER A 56 -22.96 -15.86 -30.91
C SER A 56 -23.99 -16.61 -31.76
N ALA A 57 -24.30 -16.03 -32.90
CA ALA A 57 -24.68 -16.69 -34.15
C ALA A 57 -24.16 -15.75 -35.25
N ASP A 58 -23.01 -16.04 -35.84
CA ASP A 58 -22.83 -16.89 -37.04
C ASP A 58 -23.25 -16.19 -38.33
N ARG A 59 -22.25 -15.93 -39.18
CA ARG A 59 -22.25 -16.31 -40.60
C ARG A 59 -20.80 -16.48 -41.08
N GLU A 60 -20.48 -17.73 -41.40
CA GLU A 60 -19.85 -18.24 -42.63
C GLU A 60 -19.19 -17.21 -43.57
N ALA A 61 -18.10 -17.47 -44.28
CA ALA A 61 -17.21 -18.61 -44.44
C ALA A 61 -16.05 -18.13 -45.35
N GLY A 62 -14.94 -18.86 -45.38
CA GLY A 62 -14.14 -18.99 -46.60
C GLY A 62 -12.73 -18.40 -46.57
N GLY A 63 -11.76 -19.27 -46.25
CA GLY A 63 -10.76 -19.68 -47.24
C GLY A 63 -9.57 -18.76 -47.53
N GLY A 64 -8.43 -19.12 -46.94
CA GLY A 64 -7.19 -19.31 -47.70
C GLY A 64 -6.36 -18.08 -48.12
N PRO A 65 -5.11 -18.30 -48.57
CA PRO A 65 -3.96 -17.48 -48.15
C PRO A 65 -3.47 -16.42 -49.18
N SER A 66 -2.66 -15.47 -48.67
CA SER A 66 -1.69 -14.55 -49.32
C SER A 66 -1.13 -15.03 -50.68
N PRO A 67 -0.67 -14.19 -51.66
CA PRO A 67 0.08 -12.91 -51.50
C PRO A 67 -0.06 -11.85 -52.64
N SER A 68 0.78 -10.80 -52.57
CA SER A 68 1.41 -10.05 -53.68
C SER A 68 0.88 -8.66 -54.11
N ARG A 69 1.79 -7.69 -53.91
CA ARG A 69 2.36 -6.71 -54.87
C ARG A 69 1.47 -5.75 -55.67
N SER A 70 1.72 -4.48 -55.36
CA SER A 70 2.20 -3.40 -56.24
C SER A 70 1.43 -3.03 -57.50
N ALA A 71 0.96 -1.79 -57.52
CA ALA A 71 1.06 -0.79 -58.61
C ALA A 71 0.10 0.38 -58.29
N VAL A 72 0.31 1.65 -58.61
CA VAL A 72 1.44 2.49 -59.05
C VAL A 72 0.81 3.90 -59.21
N THR A 73 1.56 4.96 -58.85
CA THR A 73 1.53 6.35 -59.40
C THR A 73 0.22 7.18 -59.31
N GLU A 74 0.20 8.51 -59.15
CA GLU A 74 1.21 9.58 -59.22
C GLU A 74 0.55 10.92 -58.83
N THR A 75 1.38 11.87 -58.34
CA THR A 75 1.50 13.30 -58.76
C THR A 75 0.27 14.22 -58.51
N THR A 76 0.35 15.42 -57.92
CA THR A 76 1.27 16.57 -58.18
C THR A 76 1.14 17.67 -57.11
N ALA A 77 2.28 18.35 -56.81
CA ALA A 77 2.57 19.75 -56.36
C ALA A 77 1.49 20.61 -55.65
N GLY A 78 1.73 21.29 -54.52
CA GLY A 78 2.70 22.39 -54.25
C GLY A 78 2.02 23.79 -54.40
N PRO A 79 2.51 24.95 -53.87
CA PRO A 79 3.64 25.24 -52.98
C PRO A 79 3.36 26.27 -51.81
N ALA A 80 4.45 26.55 -51.09
CA ALA A 80 4.81 27.48 -49.99
C ALA A 80 4.10 28.84 -49.77
N SER A 81 4.21 29.36 -48.52
CA SER A 81 4.59 30.76 -48.21
C SER A 81 4.99 30.95 -46.73
N GLU A 82 6.22 31.42 -46.50
CA GLU A 82 6.64 32.19 -45.32
C GLU A 82 6.27 33.67 -45.54
N GLU A 83 5.81 34.42 -44.53
CA GLU A 83 6.30 35.79 -44.27
C GLU A 83 5.84 36.30 -42.89
N LEU A 84 6.80 36.76 -42.08
CA LEU A 84 6.59 37.67 -40.95
C LEU A 84 6.09 39.04 -41.45
N ARG A 85 5.16 39.69 -40.72
CA ARG A 85 5.32 41.11 -40.37
C ARG A 85 4.36 41.60 -39.29
N SER A 86 4.98 42.28 -38.34
CA SER A 86 4.45 42.98 -37.17
C SER A 86 4.10 44.43 -37.51
N ILE A 87 2.97 44.95 -36.99
CA ILE A 87 2.71 46.35 -36.57
C ILE A 87 1.31 46.36 -35.90
N ALA A 88 1.21 46.43 -34.57
CA ALA A 88 1.33 47.59 -33.68
C ALA A 88 0.03 48.41 -33.50
N SER A 89 -0.45 48.38 -32.25
CA SER A 89 -1.14 49.46 -31.52
C SER A 89 -2.63 49.70 -31.75
N ALA A 90 -3.45 49.19 -30.83
CA ALA A 90 -4.54 49.96 -30.25
C ALA A 90 -4.68 49.55 -28.78
N SER A 91 -4.24 50.46 -27.91
CA SER A 91 -4.43 50.45 -26.48
C SER A 91 -5.92 50.59 -26.18
N ALA A 92 -6.49 49.63 -25.46
CA ALA A 92 -7.73 49.79 -24.72
C ALA A 92 -7.58 48.99 -23.43
N GLU A 93 -7.80 49.69 -22.33
CA GLU A 93 -7.60 49.30 -20.95
C GLU A 93 -8.30 47.97 -20.64
N ALA A 94 -7.50 46.91 -20.50
CA ALA A 94 -7.95 45.69 -19.85
C ALA A 94 -7.79 45.93 -18.35
N GLU A 95 -8.88 46.31 -17.69
CA GLU A 95 -8.95 46.21 -16.24
C GLU A 95 -8.53 44.79 -15.86
N GLU A 96 -7.49 44.73 -15.03
CA GLU A 96 -6.98 43.53 -14.39
C GLU A 96 -8.09 43.00 -13.48
N SER A 97 -9.02 42.28 -14.09
CA SER A 97 -9.91 41.37 -13.39
C SER A 97 -9.00 40.27 -12.88
N ALA A 98 -8.45 40.50 -11.69
CA ALA A 98 -7.90 39.45 -10.85
C ALA A 98 -9.01 38.42 -10.68
N ALA A 99 -9.01 37.43 -11.59
CA ALA A 99 -9.89 36.29 -11.51
C ALA A 99 -9.63 35.67 -10.15
N PHE A 100 -10.59 35.85 -9.25
CA PHE A 100 -10.62 35.18 -7.97
C PHE A 100 -10.83 33.70 -8.28
N SER A 101 -9.75 32.99 -8.58
CA SER A 101 -9.78 31.53 -8.63
C SER A 101 -10.22 31.09 -7.24
N PRO A 102 -11.34 30.37 -7.12
CA PRO A 102 -11.69 29.78 -5.83
C PRO A 102 -10.52 28.91 -5.39
N PRO A 103 -10.19 28.87 -4.08
CA PRO A 103 -9.16 27.96 -3.59
C PRO A 103 -9.53 26.54 -4.02
N ASP A 104 -8.52 25.77 -4.44
CA ASP A 104 -8.71 24.35 -4.73
C ASP A 104 -9.41 23.68 -3.52
N PRO A 105 -10.41 22.83 -3.76
CA PRO A 105 -11.09 22.15 -2.67
C PRO A 105 -10.06 21.38 -1.85
N THR A 106 -10.12 21.54 -0.52
CA THR A 106 -9.33 20.70 0.38
C THR A 106 -9.68 19.24 0.11
N PRO A 107 -8.68 18.34 -0.04
CA PRO A 107 -8.93 16.93 -0.30
C PRO A 107 -9.91 16.37 0.74
N GLY A 108 -10.98 15.76 0.25
CA GLY A 108 -11.97 15.10 1.09
C GLY A 108 -11.60 13.64 1.37
N PRO A 109 -12.52 12.89 2.00
CA PRO A 109 -12.32 11.49 2.36
C PRO A 109 -12.04 10.60 1.15
N GLU A 110 -12.38 11.02 -0.08
CA GLU A 110 -12.08 10.29 -1.31
C GLU A 110 -10.58 10.05 -1.51
N ALA A 111 -9.72 11.00 -1.14
CA ALA A 111 -8.27 10.83 -1.27
C ALA A 111 -7.75 9.74 -0.33
N VAL A 112 -8.27 9.71 0.91
CA VAL A 112 -7.93 8.66 1.89
C VAL A 112 -8.45 7.31 1.42
N ARG A 113 -9.68 7.25 0.91
CA ARG A 113 -10.27 6.03 0.35
C ARG A 113 -9.44 5.45 -0.77
N ASP A 114 -8.99 6.28 -1.70
CA ASP A 114 -8.25 5.84 -2.88
C ASP A 114 -6.83 5.38 -2.50
N ALA A 115 -6.16 6.11 -1.59
CA ALA A 115 -4.87 5.68 -1.03
C ALA A 115 -5.00 4.37 -0.24
N PHE A 116 -6.07 4.21 0.54
CA PHE A 116 -6.32 2.98 1.28
C PHE A 116 -6.57 1.80 0.33
N ALA A 117 -7.29 2.00 -0.78
CA ALA A 117 -7.47 0.97 -1.80
C ALA A 117 -6.13 0.50 -2.41
N GLY A 118 -5.18 1.43 -2.60
CA GLY A 118 -3.80 1.10 -3.01
C GLY A 118 -3.10 0.18 -2.01
N LEU A 119 -3.19 0.49 -0.71
CA LEU A 119 -2.67 -0.37 0.35
C LEU A 119 -3.35 -1.75 0.36
N GLN A 120 -4.67 -1.80 0.19
CA GLN A 120 -5.44 -3.04 0.16
C GLN A 120 -5.03 -3.97 -0.98
N ALA A 121 -4.61 -3.41 -2.13
CA ALA A 121 -4.12 -4.19 -3.25
C ALA A 121 -2.88 -5.04 -2.91
N THR A 122 -2.19 -4.74 -1.81
CA THR A 122 -1.00 -5.48 -1.36
C THR A 122 -1.29 -6.55 -0.30
N LEU A 123 -2.49 -6.61 0.29
CA LEU A 123 -2.77 -7.43 1.49
C LEU A 123 -2.62 -8.94 1.28
N ASN A 124 -2.94 -9.41 0.09
CA ASN A 124 -2.85 -10.85 -0.25
C ASN A 124 -1.45 -11.26 -0.71
N ASP A 125 -0.53 -10.30 -0.87
CA ASP A 125 0.82 -10.55 -1.31
C ASP A 125 1.74 -10.79 -0.11
N SER A 126 2.72 -11.67 -0.32
CA SER A 126 3.77 -11.99 0.65
C SER A 126 5.09 -12.30 -0.05
N CYS A 127 6.19 -12.31 0.72
CA CYS A 127 7.52 -12.66 0.22
C CYS A 127 7.75 -14.16 -0.01
N GLY A 128 6.69 -14.97 -0.10
CA GLY A 128 6.79 -16.43 -0.30
C GLY A 128 7.26 -16.84 -1.70
N THR A 129 7.05 -15.98 -2.71
CA THR A 129 7.49 -16.23 -4.09
C THR A 129 8.86 -15.60 -4.34
N PRO A 130 9.87 -16.38 -4.79
CA PRO A 130 11.19 -15.84 -5.12
C PRO A 130 11.10 -14.71 -6.17
N GLY A 131 11.87 -13.63 -5.98
CA GLY A 131 11.98 -12.53 -6.93
C GLY A 131 10.88 -11.45 -6.86
N ASN A 132 9.79 -11.68 -6.13
CA ASN A 132 8.72 -10.66 -5.96
C ASN A 132 8.85 -9.83 -4.67
N CYS A 133 9.67 -10.28 -3.71
CA CYS A 133 9.71 -9.68 -2.39
C CYS A 133 10.24 -8.24 -2.38
N GLU A 134 11.26 -7.94 -3.20
CA GLU A 134 11.81 -6.58 -3.31
C GLU A 134 10.78 -5.57 -3.81
N TYR A 135 10.08 -5.94 -4.90
CA TYR A 135 9.00 -5.13 -5.45
C TYR A 135 7.88 -4.92 -4.42
N LEU A 136 7.45 -6.01 -3.77
CA LEU A 136 6.36 -5.95 -2.79
C LEU A 136 6.72 -5.07 -1.58
N LEU A 137 7.92 -5.19 -1.02
CA LEU A 137 8.33 -4.41 0.14
C LEU A 137 8.37 -2.92 -0.16
N ASN A 138 8.97 -2.54 -1.30
CA ASN A 138 8.96 -1.14 -1.75
C ASN A 138 7.52 -0.66 -1.97
N ARG A 139 6.69 -1.46 -2.64
CA ARG A 139 5.29 -1.09 -2.88
C ARG A 139 4.51 -0.88 -1.59
N VAL A 140 4.64 -1.74 -0.59
CA VAL A 140 3.92 -1.56 0.69
C VAL A 140 4.36 -0.29 1.40
N VAL A 141 5.66 0.03 1.39
CA VAL A 141 6.16 1.28 1.96
C VAL A 141 5.58 2.50 1.22
N ASP A 142 5.58 2.49 -0.12
CA ASP A 142 5.03 3.58 -0.93
C ASP A 142 3.53 3.79 -0.67
N GLU A 143 2.74 2.70 -0.59
CA GLU A 143 1.30 2.80 -0.32
C GLU A 143 1.02 3.30 1.12
N LEU A 144 1.83 2.90 2.10
CA LEU A 144 1.75 3.44 3.46
C LEU A 144 2.07 4.94 3.50
N GLU A 145 3.06 5.40 2.74
CA GLU A 145 3.41 6.82 2.67
C GLU A 145 2.35 7.66 1.95
N ARG A 146 1.75 7.12 0.89
CA ARG A 146 0.61 7.76 0.22
C ARG A 146 -0.60 7.87 1.15
N LEU A 147 -0.87 6.82 1.92
CA LEU A 147 -1.96 6.83 2.88
C LEU A 147 -1.71 7.86 4.01
N ASP A 148 -0.50 7.92 4.57
CA ASP A 148 -0.11 8.94 5.56
C ASP A 148 -0.30 10.37 5.01
N ALA A 149 0.13 10.61 3.77
CA ALA A 149 -0.05 11.91 3.13
C ALA A 149 -1.53 12.27 2.94
N ALA A 150 -2.34 11.31 2.47
CA ALA A 150 -3.79 11.52 2.30
C ALA A 150 -4.50 11.80 3.62
N MET A 151 -4.22 11.01 4.67
CA MET A 151 -4.82 11.20 6.00
C MET A 151 -4.46 12.54 6.65
N LYS A 152 -3.23 13.02 6.43
CA LYS A 152 -2.81 14.35 6.93
C LYS A 152 -3.43 15.51 6.16
N ALA A 153 -3.71 15.30 4.87
CA ALA A 153 -4.28 16.30 3.98
C ALA A 153 -5.82 16.32 3.98
N ASP A 154 -6.47 15.35 4.64
CA ASP A 154 -7.92 15.30 4.79
C ASP A 154 -8.46 16.60 5.40
N GLY A 155 -9.62 17.05 4.92
CA GLY A 155 -10.25 18.29 5.39
C GLY A 155 -10.58 18.35 6.89
N LYS A 156 -10.67 17.20 7.59
CA LYS A 156 -10.82 17.13 9.06
C LYS A 156 -9.48 17.19 9.79
N GLY A 157 -8.37 17.10 9.06
CA GLY A 157 -7.00 17.19 9.54
C GLY A 157 -6.47 15.88 10.15
N PRO A 158 -5.18 15.84 10.52
CA PRO A 158 -4.51 14.62 11.00
C PRO A 158 -5.07 14.08 12.31
N GLY A 159 -5.78 14.89 13.10
CA GLY A 159 -6.46 14.43 14.32
C GLY A 159 -7.61 13.46 14.07
N HIS A 160 -8.07 13.34 12.82
CA HIS A 160 -9.10 12.38 12.40
C HIS A 160 -8.55 10.95 12.19
N PHE A 161 -7.24 10.81 11.97
CA PHE A 161 -6.57 9.51 11.78
C PHE A 161 -5.36 9.33 12.70
N PRO A 162 -5.52 9.47 14.03
CA PRO A 162 -4.38 9.61 14.92
C PRO A 162 -3.53 8.33 14.98
N GLU A 163 -4.14 7.15 15.10
CA GLU A 163 -3.37 5.91 15.23
C GLU A 163 -2.69 5.46 13.93
N PRO A 164 -3.36 5.45 12.75
CA PRO A 164 -2.70 5.11 11.49
C PRO A 164 -1.47 6.00 11.20
N ILE A 165 -1.59 7.31 11.41
CA ILE A 165 -0.48 8.25 11.19
C ILE A 165 0.68 7.94 12.14
N GLU A 166 0.40 7.68 13.42
CA GLU A 166 1.42 7.34 14.41
C GLU A 166 2.16 6.05 14.03
N TRP A 167 1.44 5.01 13.60
CA TRP A 167 2.07 3.74 13.22
C TRP A 167 2.96 3.87 11.98
N ILE A 168 2.54 4.64 10.97
CA ILE A 168 3.37 4.89 9.77
C ILE A 168 4.60 5.72 10.14
N ALA A 169 4.45 6.72 11.02
CA ALA A 169 5.59 7.50 11.52
C ALA A 169 6.60 6.63 12.27
N ALA A 170 6.14 5.77 13.19
CA ALA A 170 7.01 4.85 13.93
C ALA A 170 7.68 3.81 13.01
N MET A 171 6.99 3.34 11.96
CA MET A 171 7.59 2.49 10.94
C MET A 171 8.71 3.24 10.21
N ARG A 172 8.44 4.44 9.69
CA ARG A 172 9.43 5.28 8.98
C ARG A 172 10.65 5.57 9.81
N GLU A 173 10.48 5.91 11.10
CA GLU A 173 11.61 6.17 12.00
C GLU A 173 12.54 4.95 12.12
N ARG A 174 11.97 3.74 12.23
CA ARG A 174 12.75 2.51 12.38
C ARG A 174 13.43 2.08 11.09
N ILE A 175 12.76 2.21 9.94
CA ILE A 175 13.34 1.84 8.65
C ILE A 175 14.25 2.94 8.08
N GLY A 176 14.09 4.21 8.46
CA GLY A 176 14.87 5.31 7.89
C GLY A 176 14.68 5.48 6.38
N GLU A 177 15.68 6.06 5.72
CA GLU A 177 15.64 6.45 4.30
C GLU A 177 16.19 5.37 3.34
N ASP A 178 16.83 4.32 3.86
CA ASP A 178 17.39 3.26 3.02
C ASP A 178 16.26 2.40 2.43
N ARG A 179 16.15 2.39 1.10
CA ARG A 179 15.17 1.61 0.33
C ARG A 179 15.76 0.38 -0.33
N SER A 180 17.02 0.04 -0.04
CA SER A 180 17.64 -1.17 -0.56
C SER A 180 16.88 -2.42 -0.10
N TYR A 181 16.84 -3.44 -0.96
CA TYR A 181 16.13 -4.67 -0.67
C TYR A 181 16.56 -5.31 0.66
N GLU A 182 17.86 -5.46 0.90
CA GLU A 182 18.38 -6.11 2.11
C GLU A 182 17.93 -5.38 3.38
N HIS A 183 17.91 -4.05 3.33
CA HIS A 183 17.47 -3.23 4.45
C HIS A 183 15.96 -3.36 4.71
N LEU A 184 15.12 -3.20 3.68
CA LEU A 184 13.67 -3.37 3.81
C LEU A 184 13.31 -4.81 4.20
N LYS A 185 14.04 -5.80 3.68
CA LYS A 185 13.87 -7.21 4.01
C LYS A 185 14.13 -7.48 5.49
N SER A 186 15.15 -6.84 6.07
CA SER A 186 15.41 -6.94 7.51
C SER A 186 14.29 -6.35 8.39
N HIS A 187 13.47 -5.46 7.82
CA HIS A 187 12.31 -4.83 8.47
C HIS A 187 10.96 -5.37 7.98
N GLN A 188 10.93 -6.48 7.24
CA GLN A 188 9.71 -7.02 6.61
C GLN A 188 8.53 -7.14 7.59
N ASP A 189 8.76 -7.71 8.78
CA ASP A 189 7.68 -7.95 9.75
C ASP A 189 7.09 -6.64 10.29
N LEU A 190 7.92 -5.60 10.43
CA LEU A 190 7.45 -4.28 10.80
C LEU A 190 6.61 -3.64 9.69
N ILE A 191 7.05 -3.76 8.44
CA ILE A 191 6.36 -3.19 7.26
C ILE A 191 4.98 -3.86 7.08
N PHE A 192 4.93 -5.19 7.01
CA PHE A 192 3.67 -5.92 6.87
C PHE A 192 2.79 -5.80 8.12
N GLY A 193 3.38 -5.82 9.31
CA GLY A 193 2.64 -5.61 10.55
C GLY A 193 1.95 -4.25 10.60
N THR A 194 2.59 -3.20 10.10
CA THR A 194 2.01 -1.85 10.00
C THR A 194 0.85 -1.82 9.00
N ARG A 195 1.06 -2.37 7.79
CA ARG A 195 0.02 -2.53 6.76
C ARG A 195 -1.22 -3.24 7.31
N ASP A 196 -1.03 -4.40 7.92
CA ASP A 196 -2.13 -5.24 8.38
C ASP A 196 -2.90 -4.58 9.53
N ARG A 197 -2.18 -3.94 10.45
CA ARG A 197 -2.77 -3.21 11.57
C ARG A 197 -3.61 -2.02 11.10
N ILE A 198 -3.13 -1.25 10.13
CA ILE A 198 -3.89 -0.15 9.53
C ILE A 198 -5.11 -0.68 8.80
N ASN A 199 -5.00 -1.77 8.03
CA ASN A 199 -6.15 -2.35 7.37
C ASN A 199 -7.24 -2.74 8.38
N VAL A 200 -6.89 -3.36 9.51
CA VAL A 200 -7.88 -3.66 10.55
C VAL A 200 -8.53 -2.39 11.11
N TRP A 201 -7.73 -1.37 11.42
CA TRP A 201 -8.25 -0.11 11.96
C TRP A 201 -9.20 0.58 10.98
N MET A 202 -8.80 0.73 9.72
CA MET A 202 -9.62 1.35 8.67
C MET A 202 -10.93 0.57 8.47
N GLN A 203 -10.89 -0.77 8.49
CA GLN A 203 -12.13 -1.56 8.37
C GLN A 203 -13.08 -1.42 9.57
N ASP A 204 -12.58 -1.06 10.75
CA ASP A 204 -13.39 -0.76 11.94
C ASP A 204 -13.92 0.69 11.94
N HIS A 205 -13.33 1.57 11.12
CA HIS A 205 -13.65 3.00 11.01
C HIS A 205 -14.09 3.40 9.58
N PRO A 206 -15.10 2.73 8.99
CA PRO A 206 -15.48 2.98 7.61
C PRO A 206 -15.97 4.40 7.34
N ASP A 207 -16.61 5.04 8.31
CA ASP A 207 -17.19 6.39 8.18
C ASP A 207 -16.11 7.48 8.13
N ASP A 208 -14.86 7.14 8.48
CA ASP A 208 -13.77 8.11 8.49
C ASP A 208 -13.23 8.42 7.09
N TYR A 209 -13.48 7.55 6.11
CA TYR A 209 -12.98 7.68 4.74
C TYR A 209 -14.02 7.32 3.65
N ARG A 210 -15.32 7.29 3.99
CA ARG A 210 -16.40 7.01 3.03
C ARG A 210 -17.22 8.23 2.67
#